data_AF-A0A850HGI6-F1
#
_entry.id   AF-A0A850HGI6-F1
#
_cell.length_a   1.000
_cell.length_b   1.000
_cell.length_c   1.000
_cell.angle_alpha   90.00
_cell.angle_beta   90.00
_cell.angle_gamma   90.00
#
_symmetry.space_group_name_H-M   'P 1'
#
loop_
_entity.id
_entity.type
_entity.pdbx_description
1 polymer ?
#
loop_
_entity_poly.entity_id
_entity_poly.type
_entity_poly.pdbx_seq_one_letter_code
_entity_poly.pdbx_strand_id
1 'polypeptide(L)'
;MADQVKDLRRLVIKAFHMTEVEWGEHNDITTDGHMTVSKEMIDKLVAEDDCIEKIDIQIIKPGDHDRWTNTIMDIIPISTKVLGKIGEGITHTVTGVYVMLTGVDVNGKQCHEFGSSEGNLKEQLYLNRAGTPGDDDYIISFDVTFAAGMGQERHGPFTAHRICDEFIQSYREKLKKFRGDKCTERHEYHDQVRPGKKKVVIIRQVAGQGAMYDTHLFPNEPSGVEGGRSIIEMGNMPVMITPNEYRDGIIRSMQ
;
A
#
# COMPACT_ATOMS: atom_id res chain seq x y z
N MET A 1 20.63 -36.82 14.44
CA MET A 1 20.06 -35.56 14.98
C MET A 1 20.57 -34.44 14.08
N ALA A 2 19.81 -33.71 13.26
CA ALA A 2 18.38 -33.42 13.22
C ALA A 2 17.90 -33.29 11.76
N ASP A 3 17.04 -34.22 11.32
CA ASP A 3 16.28 -34.14 10.06
C ASP A 3 14.87 -33.55 10.27
N GLN A 4 14.62 -32.97 11.45
CA GLN A 4 13.31 -32.40 11.76
C GLN A 4 13.18 -31.01 11.15
N VAL A 5 12.04 -30.78 10.50
CA VAL A 5 11.62 -29.47 10.03
C VAL A 5 11.53 -28.54 11.24
N LYS A 6 12.26 -27.43 11.20
CA LYS A 6 12.24 -26.42 12.25
C LYS A 6 11.31 -25.29 11.83
N ASP A 7 10.24 -25.08 12.59
CA ASP A 7 9.36 -23.93 12.44
C ASP A 7 10.01 -22.73 13.14
N LEU A 8 10.30 -21.66 12.39
CA LEU A 8 10.97 -20.48 12.92
C LEU A 8 9.98 -19.43 13.37
N ARG A 9 8.97 -19.15 12.53
CA ARG A 9 8.06 -18.01 12.69
C ARG A 9 6.71 -18.35 12.09
N ARG A 10 5.67 -17.85 12.72
CA ARG A 10 4.28 -17.98 12.29
C ARG A 10 3.71 -16.60 12.00
N LEU A 11 3.12 -16.44 10.82
CA LEU A 11 2.36 -15.26 10.42
C LEU A 11 0.91 -15.66 10.19
N VAL A 12 -0.02 -14.92 10.78
CA VAL A 12 -1.46 -15.07 10.57
C VAL A 12 -1.99 -13.78 9.96
N ILE A 13 -2.53 -13.85 8.75
CA ILE A 13 -3.20 -12.74 8.08
C ILE A 13 -4.71 -12.96 8.18
N LYS A 14 -5.43 -11.94 8.63
CA LYS A 14 -6.88 -11.97 8.80
C LYS A 14 -7.50 -10.88 7.94
N ALA A 15 -8.35 -11.28 7.00
CA ALA A 15 -9.00 -10.37 6.08
C ALA A 15 -10.37 -9.92 6.61
N PHE A 16 -10.71 -8.65 6.39
CA PHE A 16 -12.04 -8.09 6.62
C PHE A 16 -12.53 -7.52 5.30
N HIS A 17 -13.47 -8.21 4.68
CA HIS A 17 -13.99 -7.83 3.37
C HIS A 17 -15.02 -6.71 3.49
N MET A 18 -14.82 -5.61 2.78
CA MET A 18 -15.82 -4.56 2.66
C MET A 18 -16.73 -4.85 1.47
N THR A 19 -18.03 -4.70 1.68
CA THR A 19 -19.08 -4.88 0.68
C THR A 19 -19.66 -3.55 0.20
N GLU A 20 -19.56 -2.51 1.04
CA GLU A 20 -20.10 -1.18 0.74
C GLU A 20 -19.10 -0.10 1.16
N VAL A 21 -18.81 0.80 0.21
CA VAL A 21 -17.96 1.98 0.44
C VAL A 21 -18.74 3.21 0.01
N GLU A 22 -18.91 4.14 0.94
CA GLU A 22 -19.68 5.37 0.71
C GLU A 22 -19.01 6.60 1.33
N TRP A 23 -19.56 7.78 1.04
CA TRP A 23 -19.12 9.01 1.66
C TRP A 23 -19.72 9.13 3.07
N GLY A 24 -18.92 9.54 4.03
CA GLY A 24 -19.38 9.83 5.39
C GLY A 24 -18.69 11.05 5.99
N GLU A 25 -19.10 11.40 7.21
CA GLU A 25 -18.49 12.51 7.96
C GLU A 25 -17.05 12.18 8.37
N HIS A 26 -16.80 10.91 8.72
CA HIS A 26 -15.49 10.43 9.15
C HIS A 26 -15.02 9.22 8.33
N ASN A 27 -13.71 9.05 8.23
CA ASN A 27 -13.12 7.80 7.74
C ASN A 27 -13.45 6.68 8.74
N ASP A 28 -14.31 5.73 8.39
CA ASP A 28 -14.70 4.62 9.26
C ASP A 28 -14.72 3.28 8.56
N ILE A 29 -14.50 2.22 9.35
CA ILE A 29 -14.61 0.83 8.91
C ILE A 29 -15.27 -0.01 10.00
N THR A 30 -16.03 -1.00 9.56
CA THR A 30 -16.79 -1.87 10.45
C THR A 30 -16.54 -3.34 10.11
N THR A 31 -16.76 -4.23 11.08
CA THR A 31 -16.54 -5.67 10.87
C THR A 31 -17.62 -6.34 10.03
N ASP A 32 -18.73 -5.66 9.74
CA ASP A 32 -19.84 -6.18 8.92
C ASP A 32 -19.73 -5.77 7.45
N GLY A 33 -18.67 -5.06 7.06
CA GLY A 33 -18.33 -4.79 5.66
C GLY A 33 -18.65 -3.38 5.16
N HIS A 34 -19.02 -2.44 6.04
CA HIS A 34 -19.23 -1.05 5.65
C HIS A 34 -17.98 -0.20 5.92
N MET A 35 -17.64 0.63 4.93
CA MET A 35 -16.57 1.63 5.01
C MET A 35 -17.10 3.00 4.59
N THR A 36 -16.75 4.03 5.35
CA THR A 36 -17.02 5.42 4.98
C THR A 36 -15.71 6.13 4.69
N VAL A 37 -15.71 6.93 3.63
CA VAL A 37 -14.60 7.80 3.24
C VAL A 37 -14.98 9.25 3.51
N SER A 38 -14.07 10.01 4.08
CA SER A 38 -14.24 11.44 4.38
C SER A 38 -13.06 12.25 3.83
N LYS A 39 -13.35 13.52 3.51
CA LYS A 39 -12.35 14.52 3.12
C LYS A 39 -11.89 15.38 4.30
N GLU A 40 -12.36 15.11 5.52
CA GLU A 40 -12.13 15.97 6.70
C GLU A 40 -10.66 16.26 7.01
N MET A 41 -9.75 15.33 6.67
CA MET A 41 -8.32 15.47 6.97
C MET A 41 -7.54 16.18 5.86
N ILE A 42 -8.15 16.39 4.68
CA ILE A 42 -7.41 16.80 3.47
C ILE A 42 -6.79 18.18 3.63
N ASP A 43 -7.54 19.17 4.11
CA ASP A 43 -7.03 20.53 4.27
C ASP A 43 -5.85 20.57 5.24
N LYS A 44 -5.89 19.74 6.30
CA LYS A 44 -4.78 19.60 7.24
C LYS A 44 -3.56 18.99 6.55
N LEU A 45 -3.75 17.90 5.81
CA LEU A 45 -2.68 17.16 5.14
C LEU A 45 -1.98 18.00 4.07
N VAL A 46 -2.73 18.78 3.29
CA VAL A 46 -2.18 19.70 2.28
C VAL A 46 -1.34 20.80 2.95
N ALA A 47 -1.76 21.29 4.12
CA ALA A 47 -1.04 22.35 4.83
C ALA A 47 0.26 21.90 5.52
N GLU A 48 0.61 20.61 5.49
CA GLU A 48 1.84 20.10 6.13
C GLU A 48 3.12 20.38 5.33
N ASP A 49 3.01 20.53 4.01
CA ASP A 49 4.16 20.60 3.12
C ASP A 49 3.83 21.38 1.83
N ASP A 50 4.65 22.37 1.49
CA ASP A 50 4.47 23.26 0.34
C ASP A 50 4.59 22.53 -1.02
N CYS A 51 5.02 21.26 -1.05
CA CYS A 51 5.10 20.49 -2.30
C CYS A 51 3.73 20.03 -2.83
N ILE A 52 2.68 20.03 -2.00
CA ILE A 52 1.33 19.60 -2.38
C ILE A 52 0.41 20.82 -2.46
N GLU A 53 -0.18 21.04 -3.64
CA GLU A 53 -1.12 22.15 -3.86
C GLU A 53 -2.57 21.72 -3.55
N LYS A 54 -2.90 20.47 -3.85
CA LYS A 54 -4.25 19.94 -3.67
C LYS A 54 -4.24 18.42 -3.59
N ILE A 55 -5.21 17.89 -2.85
CA ILE A 55 -5.58 16.47 -2.90
C ILE A 55 -7.08 16.38 -3.21
N ASP A 56 -7.46 15.51 -4.15
CA ASP A 56 -8.85 15.10 -4.35
C ASP A 56 -9.02 13.61 -4.00
N ILE A 57 -10.19 13.27 -3.49
CA ILE A 57 -10.56 11.89 -3.19
C ILE A 57 -11.84 11.54 -3.96
N GLN A 58 -11.83 10.37 -4.59
CA GLN A 58 -12.99 9.79 -5.26
C GLN A 58 -13.18 8.33 -4.86
N ILE A 59 -14.44 7.90 -4.75
CA ILE A 59 -14.79 6.48 -4.62
C ILE A 59 -15.15 5.99 -6.03
N ILE A 60 -14.33 5.10 -6.57
CA ILE A 60 -14.58 4.41 -7.83
C ILE A 60 -15.23 3.08 -7.50
N LYS A 61 -16.45 2.88 -7.97
CA LYS A 61 -17.21 1.65 -7.73
C LYS A 61 -16.75 0.52 -8.66
N PRO A 62 -16.98 -0.75 -8.29
CA PRO A 62 -16.78 -1.87 -9.20
C PRO A 62 -17.39 -1.64 -10.59
N GLY A 63 -16.60 -1.86 -11.63
CA GLY A 63 -16.98 -1.66 -13.03
C GLY A 63 -16.95 -0.21 -13.54
N ASP A 64 -16.75 0.79 -12.66
CA ASP A 64 -16.80 2.21 -12.99
C ASP A 64 -15.42 2.76 -13.42
N HIS A 65 -14.66 1.97 -14.18
CA HIS A 65 -13.28 2.27 -14.56
C HIS A 65 -13.14 3.07 -15.85
N ASP A 66 -14.22 3.28 -16.63
CA ASP A 66 -14.19 4.04 -17.87
C ASP A 66 -14.18 5.56 -17.60
N ARG A 67 -13.03 6.03 -17.13
CA ARG A 67 -12.80 7.41 -16.68
C ARG A 67 -11.35 7.79 -16.83
N TRP A 68 -11.09 9.10 -16.84
CA TRP A 68 -9.73 9.60 -16.85
C TRP A 68 -9.05 9.45 -15.48
N THR A 69 -7.76 9.11 -15.47
CA THR A 69 -6.88 9.10 -14.29
C THR A 69 -5.55 9.78 -14.61
N ASN A 70 -4.94 10.40 -13.59
CA ASN A 70 -3.53 10.76 -13.59
C ASN A 70 -2.65 9.50 -13.52
N THR A 71 -1.33 9.67 -13.69
CA THR A 71 -0.36 8.60 -13.48
C THR A 71 -0.60 7.96 -12.11
N ILE A 72 -0.87 6.65 -12.13
CA ILE A 72 -0.94 5.78 -10.98
C ILE A 72 0.47 5.57 -10.46
N MET A 73 0.70 6.02 -9.22
CA MET A 73 1.96 5.87 -8.49
C MET A 73 1.95 4.64 -7.58
N ASP A 74 0.78 4.22 -7.08
CA ASP A 74 0.71 3.01 -6.26
C ASP A 74 -0.74 2.48 -6.15
N ILE A 75 -0.85 1.18 -5.89
CA ILE A 75 -2.08 0.52 -5.45
C ILE A 75 -1.81 -0.06 -4.06
N ILE A 76 -2.36 0.59 -3.05
CA ILE A 76 -1.99 0.39 -1.66
C ILE A 76 -3.08 -0.42 -0.94
N PRO A 77 -2.75 -1.59 -0.37
CA PRO A 77 -3.68 -2.32 0.47
C PRO A 77 -3.82 -1.63 1.84
N ILE A 78 -5.00 -1.69 2.44
CA ILE A 78 -5.23 -1.20 3.81
C ILE A 78 -4.96 -2.36 4.77
N SER A 79 -3.76 -2.39 5.33
CA SER A 79 -3.31 -3.45 6.24
C SER A 79 -2.65 -2.88 7.47
N THR A 80 -2.77 -3.57 8.60
CA THR A 80 -2.15 -3.14 9.86
C THR A 80 -1.60 -4.29 10.69
N LYS A 81 -0.53 -4.00 11.41
CA LYS A 81 0.05 -4.92 12.38
C LYS A 81 -0.69 -4.87 13.71
N VAL A 82 -1.25 -6.01 14.12
CA VAL A 82 -1.98 -6.14 15.38
C VAL A 82 -1.10 -6.71 16.48
N LEU A 83 -0.25 -7.68 16.14
CA LEU A 83 0.65 -8.32 17.10
C LEU A 83 1.92 -8.78 16.41
N GLY A 84 3.08 -8.54 17.04
CA GLY A 84 4.38 -8.93 16.51
C GLY A 84 4.97 -7.87 15.58
N LYS A 85 5.88 -8.29 14.70
CA LYS A 85 6.57 -7.44 13.71
C LYS A 85 6.35 -7.99 12.30
N ILE A 86 6.67 -7.19 11.28
CA ILE A 86 6.55 -7.62 9.89
C ILE A 86 7.19 -9.01 9.68
N GLY A 87 6.40 -9.95 9.17
CA GLY A 87 6.77 -11.35 8.94
C GLY A 87 6.42 -12.36 10.05
N GLU A 88 5.88 -11.92 11.19
CA GLU A 88 5.43 -12.82 12.27
C GLU A 88 4.30 -12.23 13.11
N GLY A 89 3.51 -13.08 13.79
CA GLY A 89 2.39 -12.64 14.61
C GLY A 89 1.11 -12.48 13.80
N ILE A 90 0.35 -11.40 14.03
CA ILE A 90 -0.99 -11.19 13.46
C ILE A 90 -1.04 -9.87 12.70
N THR A 91 -1.54 -9.96 11.47
CA THR A 91 -1.81 -8.83 10.59
C THR A 91 -3.28 -8.85 10.21
N HIS A 92 -3.93 -7.70 10.30
CA HIS A 92 -5.27 -7.50 9.75
C HIS A 92 -5.15 -6.79 8.41
N THR A 93 -5.97 -7.17 7.44
CA THR A 93 -6.01 -6.58 6.11
C THR A 93 -7.45 -6.39 5.65
N VAL A 94 -7.70 -5.35 4.86
CA VAL A 94 -8.97 -5.14 4.19
C VAL A 94 -8.93 -5.81 2.82
N THR A 95 -10.02 -6.44 2.43
CA THR A 95 -10.30 -6.84 1.03
C THR A 95 -11.58 -6.15 0.56
N GLY A 96 -11.87 -6.13 -0.73
CA GLY A 96 -13.01 -5.36 -1.26
C GLY A 96 -12.68 -3.90 -1.57
N VAL A 97 -11.54 -3.37 -1.11
CA VAL A 97 -11.14 -1.96 -1.29
C VAL A 97 -9.62 -1.83 -1.40
N TYR A 98 -9.18 -1.00 -2.35
CA TYR A 98 -7.79 -0.53 -2.45
C TYR A 98 -7.74 1.00 -2.47
N VAL A 99 -6.61 1.56 -2.02
CA VAL A 99 -6.31 2.98 -2.24
C VAL A 99 -5.40 3.10 -3.46
N MET A 100 -5.80 3.90 -4.44
CA MET A 100 -5.00 4.20 -5.62
C MET A 100 -4.42 5.60 -5.49
N LEU A 101 -3.10 5.70 -5.38
CA LEU A 101 -2.40 6.99 -5.33
C LEU A 101 -2.07 7.43 -6.75
N THR A 102 -2.48 8.63 -7.12
CA THR A 102 -2.19 9.24 -8.43
C THR A 102 -1.56 10.62 -8.28
N GLY A 103 -0.83 11.07 -9.29
CA GLY A 103 -0.03 12.29 -9.18
C GLY A 103 0.22 13.07 -10.46
N VAL A 104 0.02 14.40 -10.39
CA VAL A 104 0.31 15.38 -11.46
C VAL A 104 0.73 16.72 -10.85
N ASP A 105 1.54 17.52 -11.53
CA ASP A 105 1.83 18.89 -11.08
C ASP A 105 0.81 19.93 -11.61
N VAL A 106 0.84 21.15 -11.07
CA VAL A 106 -0.01 22.27 -11.50
C VAL A 106 0.14 22.67 -12.98
N ASN A 107 1.21 22.25 -13.66
CA ASN A 107 1.42 22.47 -15.09
C ASN A 107 0.88 21.30 -15.94
N GLY A 108 0.27 20.29 -15.32
CA GLY A 108 -0.19 19.07 -15.98
C GLY A 108 0.92 18.05 -16.24
N LYS A 109 2.12 18.25 -15.69
CA LYS A 109 3.23 17.30 -15.83
C LYS A 109 3.00 16.12 -14.88
N GLN A 110 2.86 14.94 -15.47
CA GLN A 110 2.56 13.70 -14.78
C GLN A 110 3.75 13.18 -13.95
N CYS A 111 3.45 12.55 -12.82
CA CYS A 111 4.45 12.04 -11.88
C CYS A 111 5.07 10.70 -12.32
N HIS A 112 5.80 10.70 -13.45
CA HIS A 112 6.54 9.54 -13.95
C HIS A 112 7.89 9.93 -14.57
N GLU A 113 8.85 9.00 -14.57
CA GLU A 113 10.13 9.12 -15.30
C GLU A 113 10.07 8.37 -16.64
N PHE A 114 9.66 7.09 -16.63
CA PHE A 114 9.54 6.24 -17.82
C PHE A 114 8.25 5.44 -17.81
N GLY A 115 7.47 5.56 -18.89
CA GLY A 115 6.14 4.97 -18.99
C GLY A 115 5.14 5.75 -18.14
N SER A 116 4.00 6.06 -18.72
CA SER A 116 2.96 6.84 -18.06
C SER A 116 1.66 6.05 -18.04
N SER A 117 0.94 6.13 -16.94
CA SER A 117 -0.34 5.45 -16.72
C SER A 117 -1.51 6.43 -16.66
N GLU A 118 -1.31 7.70 -17.03
CA GLU A 118 -2.43 8.62 -17.24
C GLU A 118 -3.24 8.26 -18.49
N GLY A 119 -4.52 8.62 -18.48
CA GLY A 119 -5.45 8.32 -19.56
C GLY A 119 -6.67 7.60 -19.03
N ASN A 120 -7.25 6.70 -19.82
CA ASN A 120 -8.43 5.97 -19.40
C ASN A 120 -8.07 4.85 -18.41
N LEU A 121 -8.55 4.94 -17.17
CA LEU A 121 -8.24 3.98 -16.11
C LEU A 121 -8.53 2.53 -16.51
N LYS A 122 -9.60 2.28 -17.27
CA LYS A 122 -9.95 0.96 -17.78
C LYS A 122 -8.87 0.33 -18.66
N GLU A 123 -8.10 1.16 -19.37
CA GLU A 123 -7.02 0.73 -20.25
C GLU A 123 -5.68 0.62 -19.51
N GLN A 124 -5.52 1.42 -18.45
CA GLN A 124 -4.25 1.55 -17.70
C GLN A 124 -4.15 0.58 -16.51
N LEU A 125 -5.28 0.27 -15.85
CA LEU A 125 -5.31 -0.61 -14.67
C LEU A 125 -5.70 -2.03 -15.07
N TYR A 126 -4.78 -2.97 -14.83
CA TYR A 126 -5.04 -4.40 -14.99
C TYR A 126 -5.60 -4.99 -13.69
N LEU A 127 -6.90 -5.28 -13.68
CA LEU A 127 -7.59 -5.92 -12.56
C LEU A 127 -7.20 -7.40 -12.39
N ASN A 128 -7.56 -7.98 -11.25
CA ASN A 128 -7.40 -9.40 -10.90
C ASN A 128 -5.95 -9.93 -10.98
N ARG A 129 -4.96 -9.09 -10.65
CA ARG A 129 -3.56 -9.51 -10.51
C ARG A 129 -3.14 -9.40 -9.05
N ALA A 130 -2.08 -10.12 -8.70
CA ALA A 130 -1.50 -10.02 -7.36
C ALA A 130 -1.07 -8.55 -7.11
N GLY A 131 -1.72 -7.90 -6.15
CA GLY A 131 -1.47 -6.50 -5.81
C GLY A 131 -2.32 -5.48 -6.58
N THR A 132 -3.28 -5.89 -7.40
CA THR A 132 -4.25 -4.99 -8.04
C THR A 132 -5.68 -5.32 -7.62
N PRO A 133 -6.64 -4.37 -7.75
CA PRO A 133 -8.03 -4.61 -7.39
C PRO A 133 -8.65 -5.70 -8.26
N GLY A 134 -9.57 -6.47 -7.70
CA GLY A 134 -10.45 -7.38 -8.41
C GLY A 134 -11.59 -6.66 -9.14
N ASP A 135 -12.37 -7.39 -9.93
CA ASP A 135 -13.51 -6.81 -10.67
C ASP A 135 -14.58 -6.21 -9.75
N ASP A 136 -14.74 -6.80 -8.56
CA ASP A 136 -15.75 -6.45 -7.56
C ASP A 136 -15.20 -5.53 -6.44
N ASP A 137 -13.95 -5.08 -6.55
CA ASP A 137 -13.32 -4.23 -5.53
C ASP A 137 -13.59 -2.73 -5.80
N TYR A 138 -13.79 -1.97 -4.72
CA TYR A 138 -13.81 -0.51 -4.76
C TYR A 138 -12.37 0.04 -4.83
N ILE A 139 -12.22 1.21 -5.43
CA ILE A 139 -10.97 1.97 -5.41
C ILE A 139 -11.24 3.34 -4.77
N ILE A 140 -10.51 3.64 -3.70
CA ILE A 140 -10.41 5.00 -3.17
C ILE A 140 -9.28 5.68 -3.94
N SER A 141 -9.64 6.48 -4.95
CA SER A 141 -8.69 7.28 -5.71
C SER A 141 -8.24 8.45 -4.85
N PHE A 142 -6.95 8.51 -4.54
CA PHE A 142 -6.29 9.59 -3.80
C PHE A 142 -5.40 10.34 -4.79
N ASP A 143 -5.91 11.44 -5.34
CA ASP A 143 -5.29 12.18 -6.44
C ASP A 143 -4.56 13.41 -5.93
N VAL A 144 -3.25 13.45 -6.14
CA VAL A 144 -2.37 14.50 -5.64
C VAL A 144 -1.98 15.45 -6.77
N THR A 145 -2.22 16.74 -6.55
CA THR A 145 -1.69 17.82 -7.38
C THR A 145 -0.46 18.43 -6.69
N PHE A 146 0.71 18.26 -7.30
CA PHE A 146 1.98 18.80 -6.84
C PHE A 146 2.18 20.26 -7.25
N ALA A 147 2.94 21.00 -6.46
CA ALA A 147 3.52 22.27 -6.89
C ALA A 147 4.41 22.08 -8.13
N ALA A 148 4.65 23.15 -8.88
CA ALA A 148 5.33 23.10 -10.18
C ALA A 148 6.68 22.37 -10.08
N GLY A 149 6.84 21.28 -10.84
CA GLY A 149 8.07 20.48 -10.87
C GLY A 149 8.28 19.51 -9.69
N MET A 150 7.51 19.63 -8.59
CA MET A 150 7.71 18.81 -7.39
C MET A 150 7.42 17.32 -7.62
N GLY A 151 6.49 16.99 -8.52
CA GLY A 151 6.21 15.61 -8.92
C GLY A 151 7.34 14.94 -9.72
N GLN A 152 8.52 15.57 -9.85
CA GLN A 152 9.70 15.04 -10.55
C GLN A 152 10.93 14.97 -9.63
N GLU A 153 10.82 15.53 -8.43
CA GLU A 153 11.87 15.52 -7.43
C GLU A 153 11.51 14.49 -6.36
N ARG A 154 12.48 13.70 -5.89
CA ARG A 154 12.27 12.62 -4.91
C ARG A 154 11.39 13.00 -3.72
N HIS A 155 11.49 14.24 -3.29
CA HIS A 155 10.69 14.78 -2.20
C HIS A 155 9.19 14.76 -2.46
N GLY A 156 8.73 15.14 -3.66
CA GLY A 156 7.31 15.23 -4.00
C GLY A 156 6.59 13.88 -3.90
N PRO A 157 6.99 12.85 -4.69
CA PRO A 157 6.41 11.52 -4.60
C PRO A 157 6.48 10.94 -3.19
N PHE A 158 7.61 11.13 -2.49
CA PHE A 158 7.74 10.68 -1.11
C PHE A 158 6.70 11.35 -0.19
N THR A 159 6.50 12.67 -0.30
CA THR A 159 5.50 13.39 0.49
C THR A 159 4.08 12.95 0.15
N ALA A 160 3.76 12.72 -1.13
CA ALA A 160 2.45 12.17 -1.54
C ALA A 160 2.20 10.79 -0.92
N HIS A 161 3.19 9.89 -0.96
CA HIS A 161 3.10 8.58 -0.32
C HIS A 161 2.92 8.69 1.19
N ARG A 162 3.67 9.58 1.87
CA ARG A 162 3.55 9.83 3.31
C ARG A 162 2.14 10.30 3.68
N ILE A 163 1.64 11.33 3.01
CA ILE A 163 0.32 11.90 3.27
C ILE A 163 -0.80 10.88 2.99
N CYS A 164 -0.68 10.11 1.90
CA CYS A 164 -1.59 9.02 1.60
C CYS A 164 -1.55 7.93 2.70
N ASP A 165 -0.37 7.63 3.25
CA ASP A 165 -0.22 6.66 4.33
C ASP A 165 -0.85 7.15 5.64
N GLU A 166 -0.77 8.45 5.93
CA GLU A 166 -1.46 9.06 7.07
C GLU A 166 -2.99 9.01 6.91
N PHE A 167 -3.49 9.22 5.70
CA PHE A 167 -4.90 8.99 5.38
C PHE A 167 -5.29 7.53 5.66
N ILE A 168 -4.50 6.56 5.19
CA ILE A 168 -4.72 5.13 5.43
C ILE A 168 -4.60 4.78 6.92
N GLN A 169 -3.73 5.47 7.67
CA GLN A 169 -3.52 5.24 9.09
C GLN A 169 -4.81 5.42 9.90
N SER A 170 -5.70 6.34 9.48
CA SER A 170 -7.01 6.53 10.12
C SER A 170 -7.85 5.23 10.13
N TYR A 171 -7.77 4.43 9.07
CA TYR A 171 -8.41 3.11 9.00
C TYR A 171 -7.63 2.05 9.77
N ARG A 172 -6.29 2.05 9.67
CA ARG A 172 -5.44 1.08 10.39
C ARG A 172 -5.67 1.13 11.90
N GLU A 173 -5.80 2.33 12.49
CA GLU A 173 -6.08 2.49 13.92
C GLU A 173 -7.42 1.90 14.37
N LYS A 174 -8.41 1.85 13.47
CA LYS A 174 -9.69 1.18 13.71
C LYS A 174 -9.56 -0.33 13.51
N LEU A 175 -8.88 -0.74 12.45
CA LEU A 175 -8.65 -2.14 12.08
C LEU A 175 -7.87 -2.91 13.15
N LYS A 176 -6.92 -2.25 13.84
CA LYS A 176 -6.19 -2.80 15.00
C LYS A 176 -7.12 -3.24 16.13
N LYS A 177 -8.24 -2.55 16.30
CA LYS A 177 -9.22 -2.80 17.38
C LYS A 177 -10.21 -3.91 17.03
N PHE A 178 -10.21 -4.38 15.78
CA PHE A 178 -11.14 -5.42 15.36
C PHE A 178 -10.88 -6.72 16.09
N ARG A 179 -11.97 -7.38 16.43
CA ARG A 179 -11.92 -8.74 16.95
C ARG A 179 -11.59 -9.70 15.81
N GLY A 180 -10.39 -10.27 15.87
CA GLY A 180 -9.88 -11.13 14.80
C GLY A 180 -10.63 -12.44 14.57
N ASP A 181 -11.64 -12.79 15.35
CA ASP A 181 -12.55 -13.92 15.07
C ASP A 181 -13.69 -13.54 14.11
N LYS A 182 -13.90 -12.24 13.86
CA LYS A 182 -14.86 -11.71 12.89
C LYS A 182 -14.30 -11.56 11.47
N CYS A 183 -13.07 -12.01 11.22
CA CYS A 183 -12.47 -11.94 9.89
C CYS A 183 -13.26 -12.81 8.90
N THR A 184 -13.39 -12.35 7.67
CA THR A 184 -14.00 -13.11 6.57
C THR A 184 -13.06 -14.19 6.04
N GLU A 185 -11.75 -13.96 6.13
CA GLU A 185 -10.73 -14.96 5.77
C GLU A 185 -9.60 -14.99 6.79
N ARG A 186 -8.98 -16.17 6.92
CA ARG A 186 -7.83 -16.41 7.80
C ARG A 186 -6.80 -17.27 7.08
N HIS A 187 -5.61 -16.71 6.92
CA HIS A 187 -4.47 -17.38 6.30
C HIS A 187 -3.33 -17.52 7.30
N GLU A 188 -2.67 -18.68 7.30
CA GLU A 188 -1.60 -19.01 8.24
C GLU A 188 -0.36 -19.48 7.49
N TYR A 189 0.77 -18.84 7.76
CA TYR A 189 2.03 -19.07 7.05
C TYR A 189 3.15 -19.37 8.04
N HIS A 190 3.91 -20.43 7.75
CA HIS A 190 5.03 -20.87 8.57
C HIS A 190 6.35 -20.72 7.81
N ASP A 191 7.31 -20.04 8.42
CA ASP A 191 8.69 -19.98 7.95
C ASP A 191 9.44 -21.21 8.46
N GLN A 192 9.65 -22.19 7.58
CA GLN A 192 10.18 -23.51 7.94
C GLN A 192 11.55 -23.77 7.33
N VAL A 193 12.50 -24.17 8.17
CA VAL A 193 13.79 -24.70 7.73
C VAL A 193 13.69 -26.20 7.55
N ARG A 194 14.07 -26.69 6.37
CA ARG A 194 14.07 -28.11 6.01
C ARG A 194 15.52 -28.59 5.83
N PRO A 195 16.16 -29.18 6.87
CA PRO A 195 17.53 -29.68 6.78
C PRO A 195 17.72 -30.65 5.59
N GLY A 196 18.89 -30.59 4.94
CA GLY A 196 19.24 -31.47 3.81
C GLY A 196 18.47 -31.22 2.50
N LYS A 197 17.52 -30.29 2.45
CA LYS A 197 16.81 -29.91 1.22
C LYS A 197 17.50 -28.75 0.50
N LYS A 198 17.27 -28.65 -0.82
CA LYS A 198 17.76 -27.53 -1.63
C LYS A 198 17.17 -26.21 -1.10
N LYS A 199 18.00 -25.18 -1.02
CA LYS A 199 17.58 -23.81 -0.69
C LYS A 199 17.25 -23.08 -1.99
N VAL A 200 16.11 -22.40 -2.03
CA VAL A 200 15.67 -21.58 -3.16
C VAL A 200 15.62 -20.13 -2.68
N VAL A 201 16.18 -19.22 -3.47
CA VAL A 201 16.14 -17.78 -3.25
C VAL A 201 15.52 -17.13 -4.48
N ILE A 202 14.59 -16.21 -4.26
CA ILE A 202 14.02 -15.38 -5.32
C ILE A 202 14.74 -14.03 -5.25
N ILE A 203 15.29 -13.59 -6.38
CA ILE A 203 15.99 -12.31 -6.48
C ILE A 203 15.05 -11.33 -7.18
N ARG A 204 14.67 -10.26 -6.49
CA ARG A 204 14.00 -9.10 -7.07
C ARG A 204 15.02 -7.98 -7.22
N GLN A 205 15.25 -7.54 -8.45
CA GLN A 205 16.03 -6.33 -8.71
C GLN A 205 15.09 -5.13 -8.63
N VAL A 206 15.56 -4.06 -7.99
CA VAL A 206 14.84 -2.79 -7.87
C VAL A 206 15.75 -1.67 -8.36
N ALA A 207 15.16 -0.57 -8.81
CA ALA A 207 15.92 0.62 -9.12
C ALA A 207 16.60 1.15 -7.84
N GLY A 208 17.86 1.55 -7.97
CA GLY A 208 18.66 2.13 -6.88
C GLY A 208 19.21 3.52 -7.23
N GLN A 209 18.76 4.09 -8.35
CA GLN A 209 19.17 5.39 -8.85
C GLN A 209 18.02 5.95 -9.67
N GLY A 210 17.29 6.91 -9.10
CA GLY A 210 16.16 7.58 -9.71
C GLY A 210 15.71 8.71 -8.77
N ALA A 211 15.27 9.83 -9.34
CA ALA A 211 14.65 10.85 -8.51
C ALA A 211 13.28 10.36 -8.05
N MET A 212 12.53 9.62 -8.90
CA MET A 212 11.19 9.13 -8.56
C MET A 212 11.13 7.66 -8.14
N TYR A 213 12.05 6.81 -8.62
CA TYR A 213 12.05 5.39 -8.27
C TYR A 213 12.80 5.13 -6.96
N ASP A 214 12.04 4.92 -5.88
CA ASP A 214 12.56 4.42 -4.61
C ASP A 214 11.81 3.16 -4.17
N THR A 215 12.48 2.33 -3.38
CA THR A 215 11.87 1.18 -2.72
C THR A 215 12.20 1.25 -1.25
N HIS A 216 11.16 1.40 -0.43
CA HIS A 216 11.31 1.40 1.01
C HIS A 216 11.11 -0.01 1.57
N LEU A 217 11.87 -0.28 2.63
CA LEU A 217 11.88 -1.54 3.35
C LEU A 217 11.69 -1.31 4.84
N PHE A 218 11.13 -2.30 5.53
CA PHE A 218 10.94 -2.30 6.99
C PHE A 218 10.00 -1.22 7.54
N PRO A 219 8.83 -0.95 6.92
CA PRO A 219 7.86 -0.04 7.52
C PRO A 219 7.30 -0.59 8.84
N ASN A 220 6.75 0.31 9.66
CA ASN A 220 6.06 -0.04 10.91
C ASN A 220 4.76 -0.82 10.63
N GLU A 221 4.05 -0.42 9.57
CA GLU A 221 2.81 -1.06 9.10
C GLU A 221 3.05 -1.81 7.78
N PRO A 222 2.33 -2.90 7.50
CA PRO A 222 2.40 -3.57 6.20
C PRO A 222 2.12 -2.59 5.05
N SER A 223 3.05 -2.51 4.10
CA SER A 223 3.01 -1.57 2.98
C SER A 223 2.87 -0.10 3.43
N GLY A 224 3.35 0.25 4.63
CA GLY A 224 3.39 1.63 5.14
C GLY A 224 4.59 2.43 4.64
N VAL A 225 4.60 3.73 4.96
CA VAL A 225 5.76 4.63 4.75
C VAL A 225 6.55 4.80 6.03
N GLU A 226 5.86 5.01 7.15
CA GLU A 226 6.51 5.33 8.42
C GLU A 226 7.41 4.19 8.92
N GLY A 227 8.61 4.55 9.39
CA GLY A 227 9.66 3.60 9.79
C GLY A 227 10.40 2.95 8.62
N GLY A 228 9.91 3.11 7.39
CA GLY A 228 10.53 2.60 6.18
C GLY A 228 11.90 3.21 5.91
N ARG A 229 12.78 2.42 5.31
CA ARG A 229 14.14 2.82 4.92
C ARG A 229 14.31 2.67 3.42
N SER A 230 14.74 3.73 2.77
CA SER A 230 15.05 3.72 1.35
C SER A 230 16.20 2.78 1.04
N ILE A 231 16.08 2.00 -0.03
CA ILE A 231 17.19 1.17 -0.55
C ILE A 231 18.38 2.03 -1.00
N ILE A 232 18.12 3.25 -1.49
CA ILE A 232 19.13 4.22 -1.92
C ILE A 232 19.95 4.67 -0.72
N GLU A 233 19.30 5.02 0.39
CA GLU A 233 19.96 5.41 1.65
C GLU A 233 20.72 4.27 2.31
N MET A 234 20.27 3.02 2.09
CA MET A 234 21.00 1.82 2.48
C MET A 234 22.18 1.50 1.55
N GLY A 235 22.52 2.40 0.62
CA GLY A 235 23.67 2.26 -0.30
C GLY A 235 23.45 1.19 -1.36
N ASN A 236 22.19 0.90 -1.72
CA ASN A 236 21.80 -0.16 -2.66
C ASN A 236 22.34 -1.55 -2.29
N MET A 237 22.56 -1.78 -0.99
CA MET A 237 23.05 -3.06 -0.50
C MET A 237 21.97 -4.15 -0.64
N PRO A 238 22.33 -5.37 -1.08
CA PRO A 238 21.37 -6.47 -1.13
C PRO A 238 20.78 -6.76 0.25
N VAL A 239 19.45 -6.78 0.33
CA VAL A 239 18.71 -7.09 1.56
C VAL A 239 18.06 -8.47 1.42
N MET A 240 18.30 -9.34 2.41
CA MET A 240 17.62 -10.62 2.50
C MET A 240 16.37 -10.47 3.38
N ILE A 241 15.23 -10.86 2.83
CA ILE A 241 13.94 -10.91 3.53
C ILE A 241 13.38 -12.33 3.47
N THR A 242 12.62 -12.68 4.49
CA THR A 242 11.91 -13.96 4.58
C THR A 242 10.64 -13.95 3.71
N PRO A 243 10.14 -15.13 3.32
CA PRO A 243 8.86 -15.22 2.60
C PRO A 243 7.69 -14.60 3.38
N ASN A 244 7.70 -14.68 4.71
CA ASN A 244 6.65 -14.08 5.53
C ASN A 244 6.77 -12.56 5.58
N GLU A 245 7.98 -11.99 5.71
CA GLU A 245 8.18 -10.55 5.62
C GLU A 245 7.68 -9.98 4.28
N TYR A 246 7.96 -10.69 3.17
CA TYR A 246 7.44 -10.30 1.85
C TYR A 246 5.91 -10.30 1.81
N ARG A 247 5.26 -11.36 2.30
CA ARG A 247 3.78 -11.46 2.37
C ARG A 247 3.15 -10.41 3.28
N ASP A 248 3.88 -10.02 4.32
CA ASP A 248 3.42 -9.09 5.35
C ASP A 248 3.75 -7.63 5.02
N GLY A 249 4.00 -7.31 3.75
CA GLY A 249 4.13 -5.93 3.27
C GLY A 249 5.43 -5.23 3.65
N ILE A 250 6.55 -5.97 3.77
CA ILE A 250 7.85 -5.34 4.09
C ILE A 250 8.36 -4.37 3.03
N ILE A 251 7.91 -4.50 1.78
CA ILE A 251 8.33 -3.69 0.64
C ILE A 251 7.24 -2.69 0.29
N ARG A 252 7.62 -1.43 0.09
CA ARG A 252 6.78 -0.42 -0.55
C ARG A 252 7.50 0.21 -1.74
N SER A 253 6.85 0.17 -2.90
CA SER A 253 7.27 0.95 -4.06
C SER A 253 6.87 2.40 -3.85
N MET A 254 7.70 3.37 -4.23
CA MET A 254 7.35 4.80 -4.21
C MET A 254 7.00 5.34 -5.60
N GLN A 255 6.70 4.44 -6.54
CA GLN A 255 6.25 4.70 -7.90
C GLN A 255 5.55 3.47 -8.49
#